data_AF-A0A4P2WVT9-F1
#
_entry.id   AF-A0A4P2WVT9-F1
#
_cell.length_a   1.000
_cell.length_b   1.000
_cell.length_c   1.000
_cell.angle_alpha   90.00
_cell.angle_beta   90.00
_cell.angle_gamma   90.00
#
_symmetry.space_group_name_H-M   'P 1'
#
loop_
_entity.id
_entity.type
_entity.pdbx_description
1 polymer ?
#
loop_
_entity_poly.entity_id
_entity_poly.type
_entity_poly.pdbx_seq_one_letter_code
_entity_poly.pdbx_strand_id
1 'polypeptide(L)'
;KNTIFTNVAELSDGRFFWEGLEKDVDFHKVKVTDWIGKPWEPGCGKPAAHPNSRFCTPASQCPIIDPDWEKPEGVPIDAII
;
A
#
# COMPACT_ATOMS: atom_id res chain seq x y z
N LYS A 1 4.14 -7.98 -5.34
CA LYS A 1 5.49 -8.21 -5.95
C LYS A 1 5.69 -7.19 -7.06
N ASN A 2 6.93 -6.87 -7.47
CA ASN A 2 7.22 -5.86 -8.51
C ASN A 2 6.48 -4.53 -8.26
N THR A 3 6.42 -4.10 -6.99
CA THR A 3 5.64 -2.94 -6.56
C THR A 3 6.59 -1.93 -5.94
N ILE A 4 6.45 -0.66 -6.30
CA ILE A 4 7.16 0.45 -5.66
C ILE A 4 6.19 1.09 -4.67
N PHE A 5 6.63 1.29 -3.44
CA PHE A 5 5.87 2.02 -2.43
C PHE A 5 6.50 3.41 -2.21
N THR A 6 5.68 4.41 -1.92
CA THR A 6 6.13 5.79 -1.71
C THR A 6 5.44 6.36 -0.48
N ASN A 7 6.24 6.90 0.44
CA ASN A 7 5.82 7.51 1.70
C ASN A 7 5.03 6.58 2.64
N VAL A 8 5.33 5.29 2.63
CA VAL A 8 4.83 4.31 3.63
C VAL A 8 5.87 4.11 4.75
N ALA A 9 5.45 3.52 5.86
CA ALA A 9 6.38 3.09 6.91
C ALA A 9 7.06 1.77 6.53
N GLU A 10 8.27 1.56 7.05
CA GLU A 10 9.04 0.32 6.91
C GLU A 10 9.11 -0.41 8.26
N LEU A 11 8.90 -1.71 8.23
CA LEU A 11 9.08 -2.61 9.37
C LEU A 11 10.48 -3.19 9.35
N SER A 12 11.06 -3.44 10.52
CA SER A 12 12.43 -3.99 10.63
C SER A 12 12.66 -5.36 10.00
N ASP A 13 11.60 -6.06 9.59
CA ASP A 13 11.65 -7.35 8.88
C ASP A 13 11.53 -7.19 7.35
N GLY A 14 11.57 -5.96 6.83
CA GLY A 14 11.52 -5.63 5.41
C GLY A 14 10.11 -5.57 4.82
N ARG A 15 9.07 -5.69 5.65
CA ARG A 15 7.68 -5.40 5.24
C ARG A 15 7.37 -3.91 5.35
N PHE A 16 6.22 -3.50 4.81
CA PHE A 16 5.73 -2.12 4.86
C PHE A 16 4.48 -2.00 5.74
N PHE A 17 4.22 -0.81 6.26
CA PHE A 17 3.07 -0.51 7.10
C PHE A 17 2.45 0.85 6.73
N TRP A 18 1.13 0.94 6.91
CA TRP A 18 0.33 2.17 6.89
C TRP A 18 -0.92 1.96 7.74
N GLU A 19 -1.55 3.06 8.15
CA GLU A 19 -2.77 3.06 8.95
C GLU A 19 -3.87 2.18 8.33
N GLY A 20 -4.48 1.31 9.13
CA GLY A 20 -5.47 0.32 8.71
C GLY A 20 -4.92 -1.11 8.59
N LEU A 21 -3.60 -1.29 8.67
CA LEU A 21 -2.95 -2.62 8.68
C LEU A 21 -2.60 -3.12 10.10
N GLU A 22 -3.11 -2.50 11.17
CA GLU A 22 -2.68 -2.78 12.55
C GLU A 22 -2.94 -4.24 12.96
N LYS A 23 -3.90 -4.91 12.33
CA LYS A 23 -4.23 -6.32 12.58
C LYS A 23 -3.21 -7.30 12.00
N ASP A 24 -2.42 -6.86 11.02
CA ASP A 24 -1.47 -7.69 10.28
C ASP A 24 -0.02 -7.57 10.80
N VAL A 25 0.19 -6.73 11.83
CA VAL A 25 1.50 -6.41 12.38
C VAL A 25 1.54 -6.64 13.89
N ASP A 26 2.47 -7.47 14.34
CA ASP A 26 2.82 -7.62 15.75
C ASP A 26 3.90 -6.60 16.12
N PHE A 27 3.47 -5.40 16.55
CA PHE A 27 4.37 -4.29 16.91
C PHE A 27 5.30 -4.58 18.11
N HIS A 28 5.09 -5.68 18.85
CA HIS A 28 6.03 -6.10 19.88
C HIS A 28 7.24 -6.85 19.30
N LYS A 29 7.14 -7.35 18.07
CA LYS A 29 8.21 -8.12 17.40
C LYS A 29 8.98 -7.35 16.34
N VAL A 30 8.47 -6.21 15.88
CA VAL A 30 9.10 -5.40 14.83
C VAL A 30 9.21 -3.95 15.27
N LYS A 31 10.26 -3.28 14.79
CA LYS A 31 10.39 -1.82 14.89
C LYS A 31 9.77 -1.20 13.64
N VAL A 32 9.23 0.00 13.78
CA VAL A 32 8.64 0.78 12.68
C VAL A 32 9.47 2.03 12.45
N THR A 33 9.82 2.29 11.19
CA THR A 33 10.36 3.56 10.73
C THR A 33 9.28 4.25 9.89
N ASP A 34 8.87 5.46 10.30
CA ASP A 34 7.86 6.22 9.58
C ASP A 34 8.35 6.70 8.20
N TRP A 35 7.43 7.25 7.42
CA TRP A 35 7.68 7.76 6.07
C TRP A 35 8.66 8.94 5.99
N ILE A 36 9.00 9.58 7.12
CA ILE A 36 10.02 10.63 7.21
C ILE A 36 11.35 10.12 7.79
N GLY A 37 11.48 8.82 7.99
CA GLY A 37 12.71 8.17 8.45
C GLY A 37 12.94 8.20 9.95
N LYS A 38 11.89 8.36 10.77
CA LYS A 38 11.99 8.41 12.24
C LYS A 38 11.39 7.16 12.89
N PRO A 39 11.87 6.75 14.09
CA PRO A 39 11.22 5.71 14.86
C PRO A 39 9.76 6.07 15.15
N TRP A 40 8.87 5.09 14.99
CA TRP A 40 7.44 5.26 15.20
C TRP A 40 6.89 4.16 16.10
N GLU A 41 5.92 4.53 16.93
CA GLU A 41 5.18 3.62 17.79
C GLU A 41 3.67 3.90 17.70
N PRO A 42 2.83 2.85 17.85
CA PRO A 42 1.39 3.03 17.91
C PRO A 42 0.99 4.05 18.97
N GLY A 43 0.13 5.01 18.59
CA GLY A 43 -0.38 6.03 19.51
C GLY A 43 0.55 7.23 19.73
N CYS A 44 1.68 7.36 19.05
CA CYS A 44 2.58 8.52 19.19
C CYS A 44 2.03 9.87 18.65
N GLY A 45 0.76 9.90 18.22
CA GLY A 45 0.04 11.10 17.78
C GLY A 45 0.36 11.57 16.35
N LYS A 46 1.15 10.80 15.60
CA LYS A 46 1.49 11.06 14.19
C LYS A 46 1.27 9.79 13.38
N PRO A 47 0.87 9.89 12.10
CA PRO A 47 0.75 8.72 11.25
C PRO A 47 2.13 8.18 10.86
N ALA A 48 2.25 6.87 10.76
CA ALA A 48 3.42 6.13 10.30
C ALA A 48 3.64 6.33 8.80
N ALA A 49 2.57 6.38 8.00
CA ALA A 49 2.62 6.66 6.58
C ALA A 49 2.08 8.07 6.28
N HIS A 50 2.48 8.65 5.14
CA HIS A 50 1.82 9.87 4.69
C HIS A 50 0.34 9.56 4.34
N PRO A 51 -0.64 10.43 4.66
CA PRO A 51 -2.06 10.17 4.40
C PRO A 51 -2.42 9.93 2.92
N ASN A 52 -1.58 10.40 1.99
CA ASN A 52 -1.69 10.14 0.55
C ASN A 52 -0.49 9.34 0.02
N SER A 53 0.08 8.46 0.84
CA SER A 53 1.07 7.47 0.41
C SER A 53 0.49 6.56 -0.67
N ARG A 54 1.36 5.97 -1.50
CA ARG A 54 0.94 5.23 -2.70
C ARG A 54 1.74 3.96 -2.90
N PHE A 55 1.12 3.02 -3.62
CA PHE A 55 1.80 1.93 -4.29
C PHE A 55 1.70 2.14 -5.80
N CYS A 56 2.73 1.72 -6.53
CA CYS A 56 2.76 1.65 -7.98
C CYS A 56 3.06 0.20 -8.35
N THR A 57 2.09 -0.49 -8.96
CA THR A 57 2.14 -1.92 -9.24
C THR A 57 1.65 -2.21 -10.66
N PRO A 58 2.18 -3.24 -11.36
CA PRO A 58 1.67 -3.64 -12.67
C PRO A 58 0.21 -4.10 -12.60
N ALA A 59 -0.63 -3.58 -13.50
CA ALA A 59 -2.04 -3.97 -13.61
C ALA A 59 -2.22 -5.46 -13.90
N SER A 60 -1.35 -6.04 -14.76
CA SER A 60 -1.33 -7.46 -15.12
C SER A 60 -1.10 -8.44 -13.96
N GLN A 61 -0.73 -7.94 -12.77
CA GLN A 61 -0.60 -8.76 -11.56
C GLN A 61 -1.86 -8.80 -10.70
N CYS A 62 -2.90 -8.05 -11.05
CA CYS A 62 -4.19 -8.16 -10.39
C CYS A 62 -4.79 -9.54 -10.72
N PRO A 63 -5.13 -10.38 -9.71
CA PRO A 63 -5.60 -11.76 -9.95
C PRO A 63 -6.98 -11.81 -10.63
N ILE A 64 -7.66 -10.68 -10.70
CA ILE A 64 -8.98 -10.51 -11.29
C ILE A 64 -8.96 -9.39 -12.36
N ILE A 65 -7.79 -9.11 -12.96
CA ILE A 65 -7.72 -8.20 -14.10
C ILE A 65 -8.64 -8.71 -15.21
N ASP A 66 -9.43 -7.82 -15.79
CA ASP A 66 -10.36 -8.19 -16.86
C ASP A 66 -9.59 -8.67 -18.10
N PRO A 67 -10.01 -9.76 -18.78
CA PRO A 67 -9.32 -10.23 -19.98
C PRO A 67 -9.26 -9.20 -21.12
N ASP A 68 -10.17 -8.22 -21.11
CA ASP A 68 -10.33 -7.19 -22.13
C ASP A 68 -9.68 -5.85 -21.74
N TRP A 69 -8.95 -5.76 -20.61
CA TRP A 69 -8.42 -4.50 -20.06
C TRP A 69 -7.46 -3.73 -20.98
N GLU A 70 -6.84 -4.38 -21.97
CA GLU A 70 -5.95 -3.79 -22.98
C GLU A 70 -6.57 -3.79 -24.40
N LYS A 71 -7.85 -4.14 -24.56
CA LYS A 71 -8.48 -4.13 -25.89
C LYS A 71 -8.47 -2.73 -26.49
N PRO A 72 -7.91 -2.54 -27.71
CA PRO A 72 -7.83 -1.22 -28.33
C PRO A 72 -9.20 -0.62 -28.66
N GLU A 73 -10.21 -1.46 -28.88
CA GLU A 73 -11.62 -1.06 -29.06
C GLU A 73 -12.31 -0.60 -27.76
N GLY A 74 -11.69 -0.81 -26.59
CA GLY A 74 -12.28 -0.51 -25.29
C GLY A 74 -13.39 -1.48 -24.88
N VAL A 75 -14.13 -1.10 -23.83
CA VAL A 75 -15.30 -1.85 -23.33
C VAL A 75 -16.55 -0.96 -23.38
N PRO A 76 -17.73 -1.52 -23.71
CA PRO A 76 -18.98 -0.77 -23.65
C PRO A 76 -19.31 -0.41 -22.18
N ILE A 77 -19.80 0.81 -21.96
CA ILE A 77 -20.21 1.29 -20.64
C ILE A 77 -21.74 1.33 -20.57
N ASP A 78 -22.31 0.44 -19.76
CA ASP A 78 -23.77 0.35 -19.59
C ASP A 78 -24.31 1.24 -18.45
N ALA A 79 -23.46 1.57 -17.47
CA ALA A 79 -23.84 2.36 -16.29
C ALA A 79 -22.70 3.26 -15.79
N ILE A 80 -23.05 4.40 -15.19
CA ILE A 80 -22.16 5.33 -14.48
C ILE A 80 -22.67 5.48 -13.04
N ILE A 81 -21.78 5.36 -12.04
CA ILE A 81 -22.06 5.44 -10.60
C ILE A 81 -21.46 6.71 -10.01
#